data_AF-A0A520KBL9-F1
#
_entry.id   AF-A0A520KBL9-F1
#
_cell.length_a   1.000
_cell.length_b   1.000
_cell.length_c   1.000
_cell.angle_alpha   90.00
_cell.angle_beta   90.00
_cell.angle_gamma   90.00
#
_symmetry.space_group_name_H-M   'P 1'
#
loop_
_entity.id
_entity.type
_entity.pdbx_description
1 polymer ?
#
loop_
_entity_poly.entity_id
_entity_poly.type
_entity_poly.pdbx_seq_one_letter_code
_entity_poly.pdbx_strand_id
1 'polypeptide(L)'
;MIPAAGGGSILDIEREHEIHGTTLNSSYISISTTFTNPSSSDDISFGYLEMWDLMIALNDEAISRTIQPTTAWSGMFKSWNTPSFVALEVTDVAPPLSTFSIYVPFNSTVASSSMPDVFIYGEWSSVGYWGYVPSGGNDDSGVAFIYGPDSDNAITLAPGGSISFTQYITTSAESMNIPAVHENDWSPVSLLPLYRTNLASATERWSCIQESLPEDPSEEMTALIDEVSTFMGGATSLSNPVYASGQLGRALAVMNEIEEGLGIDCNA
;
A
#
# COMPACT_ATOMS: atom_id res chain seq x y z
N MET A 1 -22.23 -15.43 38.88
CA MET A 1 -23.30 -14.48 38.57
C MET A 1 -22.63 -13.34 37.82
N ILE A 2 -22.69 -13.37 36.49
CA ILE A 2 -22.00 -12.41 35.62
C ILE A 2 -22.99 -11.24 35.42
N PRO A 3 -22.65 -9.99 35.78
CA PRO A 3 -23.50 -8.88 35.41
C PRO A 3 -23.28 -8.58 33.93
N ALA A 4 -24.39 -8.48 33.21
CA ALA A 4 -24.43 -7.93 31.86
C ALA A 4 -24.01 -6.46 31.90
N ALA A 5 -22.96 -6.11 31.15
CA ALA A 5 -22.59 -4.72 30.90
C ALA A 5 -23.24 -4.29 29.57
N GLY A 6 -24.11 -3.28 29.64
CA GLY A 6 -24.68 -2.63 28.46
C GLY A 6 -23.56 -2.04 27.62
N GLY A 7 -23.55 -2.38 26.32
CA GLY A 7 -22.52 -1.99 25.36
C GLY A 7 -22.62 -0.54 24.94
N GLY A 8 -22.03 0.36 25.74
CA GLY A 8 -21.42 1.59 25.26
C GLY A 8 -19.90 1.36 25.15
N SER A 9 -19.29 1.78 24.05
CA SER A 9 -17.84 1.72 23.91
C SER A 9 -17.17 2.51 25.05
N ILE A 10 -16.14 1.94 25.67
CA ILE A 10 -15.36 2.60 26.74
C ILE A 10 -14.59 3.81 26.17
N LEU A 11 -14.28 3.81 24.87
CA LEU A 11 -13.62 4.90 24.16
C LEU A 11 -14.47 5.35 22.97
N ASP A 12 -14.49 6.64 22.68
CA ASP A 12 -14.93 7.13 21.38
C ASP A 12 -13.73 7.02 20.42
N ILE A 13 -13.90 6.24 19.35
CA ILE A 13 -12.85 5.96 18.37
C ILE A 13 -13.28 6.52 17.03
N GLU A 14 -12.46 7.41 16.48
CA GLU A 14 -12.63 7.97 15.15
C GLU A 14 -11.44 7.54 14.28
N ARG A 15 -11.72 7.13 13.04
CA ARG A 15 -10.69 6.76 12.08
C ARG A 15 -10.91 7.49 10.77
N GLU A 16 -9.86 8.14 10.31
CA GLU A 16 -9.83 8.90 9.07
C GLU A 16 -8.79 8.29 8.13
N HIS A 17 -9.23 7.97 6.91
CA HIS A 17 -8.37 7.47 5.84
C HIS A 17 -8.35 8.52 4.74
N GLU A 18 -7.16 8.97 4.40
CA GLU A 18 -6.99 9.94 3.32
C GLU A 18 -5.99 9.41 2.30
N ILE A 19 -6.32 9.61 1.02
CA ILE A 19 -5.44 9.32 -0.11
C ILE A 19 -5.00 10.66 -0.66
N HIS A 20 -3.69 10.86 -0.68
CA HIS A 20 -3.06 12.12 -1.07
C HIS A 20 -2.25 11.95 -2.36
N GLY A 21 -1.93 13.10 -2.97
CA GLY A 21 -1.03 13.18 -4.13
C GLY A 21 -1.69 12.97 -5.48
N THR A 22 -0.94 13.32 -6.52
CA THR A 22 -1.35 13.23 -7.94
C THR A 22 -0.28 12.61 -8.82
N THR A 23 0.87 12.26 -8.24
CA THR A 23 2.03 11.67 -8.91
C THR A 23 2.63 10.58 -8.02
N LEU A 24 3.41 9.65 -8.58
CA LEU A 24 4.10 8.61 -7.79
C LEU A 24 4.87 9.20 -6.60
N ASN A 25 5.59 10.31 -6.82
CA ASN A 25 6.45 10.93 -5.83
C ASN A 25 5.69 11.75 -4.78
N SER A 26 4.39 11.98 -4.99
CA SER A 26 3.54 12.72 -4.06
C SER A 26 2.39 11.88 -3.49
N SER A 27 2.20 10.64 -3.96
CA SER A 27 1.12 9.77 -3.54
C SER A 27 1.43 9.03 -2.24
N TYR A 28 0.54 9.16 -1.27
CA TYR A 28 0.57 8.41 -0.02
C TYR A 28 -0.84 8.24 0.55
N ILE A 29 -1.01 7.20 1.37
CA ILE A 29 -2.19 6.99 2.20
C ILE A 29 -1.80 7.42 3.62
N SER A 30 -2.66 8.21 4.28
CA SER A 30 -2.56 8.46 5.72
C SER A 30 -3.77 7.86 6.43
N ILE A 31 -3.51 7.15 7.52
CA ILE A 31 -4.55 6.66 8.43
C ILE A 31 -4.32 7.30 9.78
N SER A 32 -5.31 8.05 10.24
CA SER A 32 -5.33 8.65 11.57
C SER A 32 -6.39 7.96 12.42
N THR A 33 -5.99 7.42 13.57
CA THR A 33 -6.94 6.89 14.56
C THR A 33 -6.88 7.77 15.81
N THR A 34 -8.02 8.35 16.17
CA THR A 34 -8.20 9.19 17.35
C THR A 34 -9.01 8.45 18.40
N PHE A 35 -8.49 8.39 19.61
CA PHE A 35 -9.16 7.86 20.78
C PHE A 35 -9.53 9.01 21.71
N THR A 36 -10.77 9.05 22.15
CA THR A 36 -11.28 10.02 23.12
C THR A 36 -11.88 9.29 24.31
N ASN A 37 -11.57 9.75 25.52
CA ASN A 37 -12.23 9.29 26.73
C ASN A 37 -13.57 10.04 26.89
N PRO A 38 -14.73 9.38 26.68
CA PRO A 38 -16.03 10.03 26.82
C PRO A 38 -16.45 10.23 28.28
N SER A 39 -15.71 9.65 29.25
CA SER A 39 -15.98 9.80 30.67
C SER A 39 -15.79 11.24 31.10
N SER A 40 -16.59 11.66 32.08
CA SER A 40 -16.47 12.96 32.75
C SER A 40 -15.81 12.87 34.13
N SER A 41 -15.51 11.67 34.61
CA SER A 41 -15.03 11.44 35.99
C SER A 41 -13.83 10.53 36.13
N ASP A 42 -13.63 9.60 35.19
CA ASP A 42 -12.65 8.52 35.34
C ASP A 42 -11.63 8.51 34.20
N ASP A 43 -10.36 8.26 34.55
CA ASP A 43 -9.30 7.98 33.59
C ASP A 43 -9.56 6.62 32.92
N ILE A 44 -9.12 6.47 31.66
CA ILE A 44 -9.17 5.21 30.91
C ILE A 44 -7.76 4.84 30.49
N SER A 45 -7.39 3.56 30.68
CA SER A 45 -6.11 3.01 30.23
C SER A 45 -6.32 1.87 29.24
N PHE A 46 -5.59 1.88 28.13
CA PHE A 46 -5.72 0.90 27.06
C PHE A 46 -4.42 0.69 26.27
N GLY A 47 -4.35 -0.42 25.54
CA GLY A 47 -3.35 -0.65 24.48
C GLY A 47 -4.01 -0.57 23.11
N TYR A 48 -3.23 -0.21 22.09
CA TYR A 48 -3.68 -0.11 20.70
C TYR A 48 -2.77 -0.90 19.76
N LEU A 49 -3.36 -1.75 18.93
CA LEU A 49 -2.67 -2.51 17.88
C LEU A 49 -3.34 -2.16 16.54
N GLU A 50 -2.55 -1.66 15.59
CA GLU A 50 -2.95 -1.43 14.20
C GLU A 50 -2.23 -2.39 13.27
N MET A 51 -2.94 -2.97 12.31
CA MET A 51 -2.39 -3.91 11.34
C MET A 51 -2.77 -3.56 9.92
N TRP A 52 -1.82 -3.77 9.02
CA TRP A 52 -2.01 -3.63 7.59
C TRP A 52 -1.61 -4.91 6.90
N ASP A 53 -2.52 -5.38 6.06
CA ASP A 53 -2.31 -6.46 5.11
C ASP A 53 -1.50 -5.91 3.93
N LEU A 54 -0.34 -6.52 3.64
CA LEU A 54 0.61 -6.01 2.65
C LEU A 54 0.72 -6.93 1.44
N MET A 55 -0.21 -6.73 0.50
CA MET A 55 -0.07 -7.24 -0.85
C MET A 55 0.59 -6.20 -1.77
N ILE A 56 1.71 -6.57 -2.41
CA ILE A 56 2.46 -5.70 -3.32
C ILE A 56 2.54 -6.33 -4.71
N ALA A 57 1.98 -5.66 -5.72
CA ALA A 57 1.99 -6.14 -7.11
C ALA A 57 1.51 -7.61 -7.24
N LEU A 58 0.44 -7.95 -6.50
CA LEU A 58 -0.13 -9.32 -6.39
C LEU A 58 0.75 -10.34 -5.64
N ASN A 59 1.84 -9.90 -5.02
CA ASN A 59 2.65 -10.72 -4.13
C ASN A 59 2.28 -10.44 -2.66
N ASP A 60 1.82 -11.47 -1.95
CA ASP A 60 1.60 -11.48 -0.49
C ASP A 60 2.84 -11.89 0.30
N GLU A 61 3.83 -12.50 -0.35
CA GLU A 61 5.09 -12.93 0.25
C GLU A 61 6.17 -11.88 -0.07
N ALA A 62 5.89 -10.63 0.30
CA ALA A 62 6.81 -9.55 0.07
C ALA A 62 8.12 -9.75 0.86
N ILE A 63 9.15 -9.01 0.48
CA ILE A 63 10.41 -8.97 1.26
C ILE A 63 10.65 -7.56 1.75
N SER A 64 11.39 -7.41 2.84
CA SER A 64 11.64 -6.10 3.44
C SER A 64 13.12 -5.83 3.76
N ARG A 65 13.43 -4.54 3.87
CA ARG A 65 14.67 -4.02 4.46
C ARG A 65 14.38 -2.70 5.17
N THR A 66 15.23 -2.33 6.12
CA THR A 66 15.24 -0.93 6.59
C THR A 66 15.72 -0.03 5.44
N ILE A 67 15.29 1.24 5.37
CA ILE A 67 15.88 2.25 4.48
C ILE A 67 17.29 2.60 4.99
N GLN A 68 18.20 1.65 4.85
CA GLN A 68 19.63 1.75 5.08
C GLN A 68 20.30 0.95 3.97
N PRO A 69 21.20 1.56 3.17
CA PRO A 69 21.69 0.99 1.92
C PRO A 69 22.53 -0.26 2.14
N THR A 70 23.06 -0.42 3.36
CA THR A 70 23.87 -1.55 3.78
C THR A 70 23.06 -2.76 4.25
N THR A 71 21.74 -2.65 4.39
CA THR A 71 20.91 -3.76 4.88
C THR A 71 20.41 -4.64 3.74
N ALA A 72 20.58 -5.95 3.91
CA ALA A 72 20.10 -6.94 2.95
C ALA A 72 18.58 -7.07 3.00
N TRP A 73 17.98 -7.30 1.84
CA TRP A 73 16.59 -7.74 1.74
C TRP A 73 16.39 -9.09 2.41
N SER A 74 15.27 -9.24 3.09
CA SER A 74 14.94 -10.43 3.87
C SER A 74 13.46 -10.75 3.71
N GLY A 75 13.16 -11.98 3.31
CA GLY A 75 11.82 -12.56 3.48
C GLY A 75 11.56 -13.03 4.92
N MET A 76 12.60 -13.11 5.76
CA MET A 76 12.38 -13.40 7.18
C MET A 76 11.72 -12.21 7.86
N PHE A 77 10.54 -12.46 8.41
CA PHE A 77 9.81 -11.59 9.30
C PHE A 77 10.60 -11.19 10.55
N LYS A 78 10.36 -9.97 11.04
CA LYS A 78 11.12 -9.33 12.11
C LYS A 78 10.21 -8.47 12.99
N SER A 79 10.58 -8.39 14.26
CA SER A 79 9.98 -7.48 15.23
C SER A 79 11.07 -6.57 15.79
N TRP A 80 10.69 -5.33 16.03
CA TRP A 80 11.55 -4.31 16.61
C TRP A 80 10.78 -3.58 17.70
N ASN A 81 11.33 -3.51 18.90
CA ASN A 81 10.95 -2.45 19.84
C ASN A 81 11.25 -1.09 19.17
N THR A 82 10.45 -0.05 19.49
CA THR A 82 10.49 1.31 18.92
C THR A 82 11.78 1.55 18.13
N PRO A 83 11.80 1.27 16.81
CA PRO A 83 13.04 1.09 16.08
C PRO A 83 13.87 2.37 15.97
N SER A 84 15.14 2.25 15.56
CA SER A 84 16.02 3.41 15.32
C SER A 84 16.15 3.78 13.83
N PHE A 85 15.53 3.02 12.93
CA PHE A 85 15.53 3.34 11.50
C PHE A 85 14.54 4.47 11.18
N VAL A 86 14.57 5.03 9.95
CA VAL A 86 13.65 6.12 9.54
C VAL A 86 12.43 5.60 8.76
N ALA A 87 12.56 4.40 8.19
CA ALA A 87 11.49 3.72 7.46
C ALA A 87 11.88 2.27 7.15
N LEU A 88 10.85 1.48 6.83
CA LEU A 88 10.94 0.18 6.20
C LEU A 88 10.59 0.33 4.71
N GLU A 89 11.35 -0.34 3.86
CA GLU A 89 11.02 -0.55 2.45
C GLU A 89 10.57 -2.00 2.26
N VAL A 90 9.47 -2.18 1.55
CA VAL A 90 8.89 -3.50 1.24
C VAL A 90 8.70 -3.58 -0.27
N THR A 91 9.04 -4.72 -0.87
CA THR A 91 8.99 -4.93 -2.33
C THR A 91 8.47 -6.32 -2.68
N ASP A 92 7.97 -6.45 -3.91
CA ASP A 92 7.51 -7.72 -4.48
C ASP A 92 8.66 -8.70 -4.74
N VAL A 93 9.86 -8.23 -5.13
CA VAL A 93 11.01 -9.09 -5.42
C VAL A 93 12.34 -8.44 -5.07
N ALA A 94 13.35 -9.28 -4.80
CA ALA A 94 14.69 -8.78 -4.51
C ALA A 94 15.31 -8.06 -5.73
N PRO A 95 16.08 -6.99 -5.51
CA PRO A 95 16.98 -6.46 -6.52
C PRO A 95 17.85 -7.57 -7.16
N PRO A 96 18.04 -7.63 -8.51
CA PRO A 96 17.90 -6.53 -9.43
C PRO A 96 16.50 -6.17 -9.99
N LEU A 97 15.45 -6.85 -9.53
CA LEU A 97 14.25 -7.03 -10.35
C LEU A 97 12.99 -6.36 -9.81
N SER A 98 13.10 -5.58 -8.73
CA SER A 98 11.95 -4.96 -8.03
C SER A 98 11.05 -4.22 -9.03
N THR A 99 9.78 -4.62 -9.09
CA THR A 99 8.79 -3.96 -9.97
C THR A 99 7.93 -2.97 -9.20
N PHE A 100 7.81 -3.16 -7.88
CA PHE A 100 7.09 -2.26 -6.99
C PHE A 100 7.72 -2.19 -5.60
N SER A 101 7.71 -1.00 -5.02
CA SER A 101 8.14 -0.79 -3.64
C SER A 101 7.15 0.11 -2.93
N ILE A 102 6.88 -0.22 -1.67
CA ILE A 102 6.23 0.70 -0.74
C ILE A 102 7.17 1.02 0.41
N TYR A 103 6.96 2.18 0.97
CA TYR A 103 7.69 2.67 2.11
C TYR A 103 6.70 2.90 3.25
N VAL A 104 7.04 2.32 4.39
CA VAL A 104 6.34 2.51 5.65
C VAL A 104 7.26 3.37 6.51
N PRO A 105 6.95 4.66 6.70
CA PRO A 105 7.79 5.54 7.47
C PRO A 105 7.75 5.13 8.92
N PHE A 106 8.91 5.26 9.54
CA PHE A 106 9.04 5.18 10.97
C PHE A 106 9.97 6.33 11.38
N ASN A 107 9.41 7.50 11.65
CA ASN A 107 10.25 8.66 11.92
C ASN A 107 10.41 8.88 13.43
N SER A 108 11.61 8.57 13.95
CA SER A 108 11.97 8.79 15.35
C SER A 108 12.01 10.27 15.76
N THR A 109 11.92 11.21 14.81
CA THR A 109 11.86 12.66 15.08
C THR A 109 10.43 13.21 15.17
N VAL A 110 9.40 12.37 14.96
CA VAL A 110 8.00 12.73 15.25
C VAL A 110 7.79 12.73 16.76
N ALA A 111 6.84 13.52 17.27
CA ALA A 111 6.54 13.57 18.70
C ALA A 111 6.34 12.16 19.28
N SER A 112 6.94 11.90 20.45
CA SER A 112 7.01 10.55 21.06
C SER A 112 5.64 9.93 21.34
N SER A 113 4.61 10.74 21.54
CA SER A 113 3.23 10.28 21.77
C SER A 113 2.60 9.58 20.57
N SER A 114 3.24 9.64 19.40
CA SER A 114 2.75 9.03 18.16
C SER A 114 3.60 7.84 17.70
N MET A 115 4.63 7.46 18.46
CA MET A 115 5.48 6.31 18.13
C MET A 115 4.98 5.02 18.79
N PRO A 116 4.94 3.89 18.06
CA PRO A 116 4.63 2.60 18.67
C PRO A 116 5.75 2.14 19.59
N ASP A 117 5.37 1.38 20.62
CA ASP A 117 6.30 0.64 21.47
C ASP A 117 6.96 -0.51 20.70
N VAL A 118 6.21 -1.14 19.79
CA VAL A 118 6.69 -2.24 18.95
C VAL A 118 6.19 -2.07 17.52
N PHE A 119 7.11 -2.26 16.56
CA PHE A 119 6.80 -2.39 15.14
C PHE A 119 7.12 -3.82 14.69
N ILE A 120 6.20 -4.44 13.95
CA ILE A 120 6.35 -5.81 13.46
C ILE A 120 6.15 -5.82 11.95
N TYR A 121 7.05 -6.51 11.24
CA TYR A 121 6.84 -7.00 9.87
C TYR A 121 6.78 -8.53 9.94
N GLY A 122 5.60 -9.11 9.74
CA GLY A 122 5.28 -10.47 10.18
C GLY A 122 4.28 -11.20 9.29
N GLU A 123 4.00 -12.44 9.63
CA GLU A 123 2.94 -13.23 8.99
C GLU A 123 1.57 -12.64 9.33
N TRP A 124 0.81 -12.20 8.32
CA TRP A 124 -0.50 -11.54 8.44
C TRP A 124 -1.43 -12.23 9.45
N SER A 125 -1.57 -13.55 9.33
CA SER A 125 -2.45 -14.38 10.15
C SER A 125 -2.17 -14.26 11.66
N SER A 126 -0.94 -13.91 12.02
CA SER A 126 -0.41 -14.01 13.37
C SER A 126 -0.02 -12.66 13.98
N VAL A 127 0.16 -11.59 13.19
CA VAL A 127 0.50 -10.26 13.73
C VAL A 127 -0.62 -9.63 14.59
N GLY A 128 -1.83 -10.20 14.58
CA GLY A 128 -3.02 -9.69 15.30
C GLY A 128 -3.16 -10.11 16.75
N TYR A 129 -2.18 -10.80 17.30
CA TYR A 129 -2.18 -11.22 18.68
C TYR A 129 -1.17 -10.44 19.52
N TRP A 130 -1.63 -9.93 20.66
CA TRP A 130 -0.76 -9.31 21.66
C TRP A 130 0.35 -10.28 22.09
N GLY A 131 1.61 -9.89 21.86
CA GLY A 131 2.76 -10.74 22.16
C GLY A 131 3.12 -11.74 21.06
N TYR A 132 2.63 -11.55 19.83
CA TYR A 132 3.17 -12.26 18.67
C TYR A 132 4.68 -12.08 18.56
N VAL A 133 5.39 -13.20 18.42
CA VAL A 133 6.83 -13.24 18.18
C VAL A 133 7.03 -13.76 16.77
N PRO A 134 7.57 -12.96 15.83
CA PRO A 134 7.85 -13.44 14.49
C PRO A 134 8.78 -14.65 14.52
N SER A 135 8.30 -15.79 14.03
CA SER A 135 9.08 -17.03 13.92
C SER A 135 9.85 -17.14 12.60
N GLY A 136 9.66 -16.18 11.68
CA GLY A 136 10.09 -16.27 10.29
C GLY A 136 9.17 -17.18 9.47
N GLY A 137 9.11 -16.97 8.16
CA GLY A 137 8.25 -17.69 7.22
C GLY A 137 8.31 -17.08 5.82
N ASN A 138 7.64 -17.71 4.85
CA ASN A 138 7.40 -17.17 3.50
C ASN A 138 5.88 -17.04 3.29
N ASP A 139 5.18 -16.54 4.30
CA ASP A 139 3.73 -16.48 4.30
C ASP A 139 3.26 -15.06 3.96
N ASP A 140 1.94 -14.85 4.04
CA ASP A 140 1.29 -13.57 3.86
C ASP A 140 1.90 -12.47 4.75
N SER A 141 2.21 -11.31 4.19
CA SER A 141 2.98 -10.25 4.83
C SER A 141 2.08 -9.20 5.47
N GLY A 142 2.33 -8.89 6.74
CA GLY A 142 1.65 -7.81 7.45
C GLY A 142 2.63 -6.87 8.15
N VAL A 143 2.22 -5.61 8.32
CA VAL A 143 2.86 -4.69 9.27
C VAL A 143 1.93 -4.38 10.43
N ALA A 144 2.47 -4.39 11.65
CA ALA A 144 1.74 -3.99 12.84
C ALA A 144 2.46 -2.90 13.63
N PHE A 145 1.68 -1.95 14.14
CA PHE A 145 2.08 -0.90 15.06
C PHE A 145 1.40 -1.15 16.40
N ILE A 146 2.19 -1.35 17.45
CA ILE A 146 1.69 -1.74 18.77
C ILE A 146 2.07 -0.66 19.78
N TYR A 147 1.06 -0.12 20.46
CA TYR A 147 1.13 0.95 21.46
C TYR A 147 0.53 0.48 22.79
N GLY A 148 1.13 0.86 23.91
CA GLY A 148 0.75 0.40 25.25
C GLY A 148 0.53 -1.11 25.36
N PRO A 149 1.46 -1.96 24.91
CA PRO A 149 1.32 -3.42 24.91
C PRO A 149 1.12 -4.07 26.28
N ASP A 150 1.44 -3.38 27.37
CA ASP A 150 1.22 -3.87 28.72
C ASP A 150 0.74 -2.77 29.66
N SER A 151 0.53 -3.12 30.93
CA SER A 151 0.02 -2.18 31.93
C SER A 151 1.00 -1.07 32.29
N ASP A 152 2.30 -1.29 32.10
CA ASP A 152 3.34 -0.34 32.54
C ASP A 152 3.52 0.80 31.53
N ASN A 153 3.17 0.57 30.26
CA ASN A 153 3.17 1.58 29.20
C ASN A 153 1.80 1.84 28.55
N ALA A 154 0.72 1.38 29.18
CA ALA A 154 -0.65 1.63 28.70
C ALA A 154 -0.91 3.12 28.42
N ILE A 155 -1.66 3.40 27.37
CA ILE A 155 -2.12 4.76 27.04
C ILE A 155 -3.18 5.15 28.05
N THR A 156 -2.93 6.20 28.85
CA THR A 156 -3.90 6.73 29.82
C THR A 156 -4.47 8.06 29.35
N LEU A 157 -5.81 8.14 29.25
CA LEU A 157 -6.55 9.36 28.95
C LEU A 157 -7.37 9.81 30.15
N ALA A 158 -7.15 11.06 30.59
CA ALA A 158 -8.01 11.72 31.56
C ALA A 158 -9.43 11.95 31.00
N PRO A 159 -10.45 12.23 31.83
CA PRO A 159 -11.80 12.56 31.39
C PRO A 159 -11.83 13.63 30.28
N GLY A 160 -12.50 13.33 29.16
CA GLY A 160 -12.56 14.20 27.99
C GLY A 160 -11.24 14.36 27.21
N GLY A 161 -10.18 13.67 27.60
CA GLY A 161 -8.89 13.69 26.91
C GLY A 161 -8.91 12.87 25.62
N SER A 162 -8.09 13.27 24.65
CA SER A 162 -7.94 12.59 23.37
C SER A 162 -6.47 12.41 22.98
N ILE A 163 -6.21 11.39 22.17
CA ILE A 163 -4.91 11.13 21.55
C ILE A 163 -5.12 10.61 20.12
N SER A 164 -4.23 10.96 19.21
CA SER A 164 -4.28 10.53 17.81
C SER A 164 -2.96 9.90 17.37
N PHE A 165 -3.08 8.84 16.58
CA PHE A 165 -1.96 8.14 15.96
C PHE A 165 -2.12 8.19 14.45
N THR A 166 -1.12 8.73 13.75
CA THR A 166 -1.14 8.82 12.29
C THR A 166 -0.04 7.96 11.71
N GLN A 167 -0.41 7.10 10.77
CA GLN A 167 0.47 6.23 10.03
C GLN A 167 0.35 6.56 8.55
N TYR A 168 1.38 6.21 7.78
CA TYR A 168 1.39 6.47 6.37
C TYR A 168 1.93 5.28 5.58
N ILE A 169 1.50 5.14 4.33
CA ILE A 169 2.11 4.24 3.34
C ILE A 169 2.27 5.02 2.04
N THR A 170 3.42 4.88 1.38
CA THR A 170 3.68 5.52 0.08
C THR A 170 4.41 4.58 -0.86
N THR A 171 4.34 4.88 -2.15
CA THR A 171 5.14 4.28 -3.21
C THR A 171 6.49 4.98 -3.42
N SER A 172 6.80 6.08 -2.71
CA SER A 172 8.06 6.81 -2.83
C SER A 172 8.57 7.40 -1.50
N ALA A 173 9.86 7.22 -1.19
CA ALA A 173 10.48 7.81 0.00
C ALA A 173 10.36 9.35 0.05
N GLU A 174 10.42 9.99 -1.13
CA GLU A 174 10.34 11.45 -1.26
C GLU A 174 9.02 12.04 -0.75
N SER A 175 7.89 11.34 -0.96
CA SER A 175 6.57 11.84 -0.54
C SER A 175 6.46 12.08 0.96
N MET A 176 7.30 11.42 1.75
CA MET A 176 7.35 11.51 3.21
C MET A 176 8.51 12.37 3.71
N ASN A 177 9.16 13.13 2.82
CA ASN A 177 10.42 13.84 3.10
C ASN A 177 11.53 12.91 3.62
N ILE A 178 11.48 11.62 3.32
CA ILE A 178 12.57 10.71 3.62
C ILE A 178 13.62 10.91 2.53
N PRO A 179 14.86 11.32 2.86
CA PRO A 179 15.91 11.45 1.87
C PRO A 179 16.07 10.14 1.12
N ALA A 180 15.90 10.15 -0.20
CA ALA A 180 16.15 8.98 -1.02
C ALA A 180 17.61 8.56 -0.83
N VAL A 181 17.85 7.39 -0.26
CA VAL A 181 19.21 6.88 -0.07
C VAL A 181 19.69 6.31 -1.40
N HIS A 182 20.13 7.21 -2.28
CA HIS A 182 20.78 6.85 -3.54
C HIS A 182 22.19 6.31 -3.26
N GLU A 183 22.34 4.99 -3.15
CA GLU A 183 23.66 4.33 -3.26
C GLU A 183 23.69 3.15 -4.23
N ASN A 184 22.67 2.97 -5.07
CA ASN A 184 22.81 2.20 -6.31
C ASN A 184 22.05 2.96 -7.40
N ASP A 185 22.56 2.97 -8.64
CA ASP A 185 21.99 3.59 -9.85
C ASP A 185 20.66 2.97 -10.29
N TRP A 186 19.75 2.94 -9.36
CA TRP A 186 18.54 2.17 -9.37
C TRP A 186 17.42 3.15 -9.08
N SER A 187 16.76 3.54 -10.18
CA SER A 187 15.57 4.35 -10.15
C SER A 187 14.55 3.67 -9.22
N PRO A 188 14.04 4.37 -8.18
CA PRO A 188 13.06 3.80 -7.28
C PRO A 188 11.80 3.53 -8.12
N VAL A 189 11.36 2.28 -8.15
CA VAL A 189 10.23 1.80 -8.97
C VAL A 189 10.45 2.05 -10.46
N SER A 190 11.21 1.16 -11.11
CA SER A 190 10.98 0.99 -12.53
C SER A 190 9.59 0.38 -12.68
N LEU A 191 8.57 1.22 -12.89
CA LEU A 191 7.29 0.76 -13.44
C LEU A 191 7.46 0.30 -14.89
N LEU A 192 8.64 0.49 -15.50
CA LEU A 192 8.90 0.12 -16.88
C LEU A 192 8.71 -1.37 -17.15
N PRO A 193 9.14 -2.34 -16.33
CA PRO A 193 8.85 -3.75 -16.56
C PRO A 193 7.35 -4.02 -16.52
N LEU A 194 6.61 -3.54 -15.50
CA LEU A 194 5.16 -3.72 -15.42
C LEU A 194 4.43 -3.03 -16.58
N TYR A 195 4.78 -1.77 -16.88
CA TYR A 195 4.29 -1.03 -18.05
C TYR A 195 4.60 -1.77 -19.35
N ARG A 196 5.81 -2.31 -19.52
CA ARG A 196 6.19 -3.06 -20.74
C ARG A 196 5.42 -4.37 -20.84
N THR A 197 5.21 -5.08 -19.74
CA THR A 197 4.38 -6.28 -19.70
C THR A 197 2.94 -5.93 -20.06
N ASN A 198 2.35 -4.94 -19.41
CA ASN A 198 0.98 -4.49 -19.69
C ASN A 198 0.82 -3.95 -21.11
N LEU A 199 1.82 -3.23 -21.62
CA LEU A 199 1.85 -2.74 -23.00
C LEU A 199 1.95 -3.90 -23.97
N ALA A 200 2.79 -4.90 -23.71
CA ALA A 200 2.91 -6.10 -24.54
C ALA A 200 1.58 -6.86 -24.59
N SER A 201 0.97 -7.14 -23.44
CA SER A 201 -0.35 -7.78 -23.35
C SER A 201 -1.44 -6.97 -24.04
N ALA A 202 -1.50 -5.65 -23.83
CA ALA A 202 -2.45 -4.78 -24.51
C ALA A 202 -2.21 -4.72 -26.03
N THR A 203 -0.97 -4.79 -26.49
CA THR A 203 -0.62 -4.81 -27.92
C THR A 203 -1.03 -6.12 -28.58
N GLU A 204 -0.80 -7.25 -27.92
CA GLU A 204 -1.21 -8.57 -28.39
C GLU A 204 -2.74 -8.66 -28.47
N ARG A 205 -3.42 -8.26 -27.40
CA ARG A 205 -4.88 -8.18 -27.35
C ARG A 205 -5.44 -7.28 -28.44
N TRP A 206 -4.87 -6.09 -28.61
CA TRP A 206 -5.28 -5.18 -29.68
C TRP A 206 -5.09 -5.77 -31.07
N SER A 207 -3.98 -6.49 -31.31
CA SER A 207 -3.72 -7.15 -32.58
C SER A 207 -4.78 -8.22 -32.88
N CYS A 208 -5.16 -9.04 -31.88
CA CYS A 208 -6.25 -10.01 -31.99
C CYS A 208 -7.61 -9.35 -32.33
N ILE A 209 -7.93 -8.23 -31.67
CA ILE A 209 -9.13 -7.46 -31.96
C ILE A 209 -9.10 -6.93 -33.40
N GLN A 210 -7.98 -6.33 -33.83
CA GLN A 210 -7.83 -5.79 -35.18
C GLN A 210 -8.00 -6.86 -36.27
N GLU A 211 -7.52 -8.08 -36.04
CA GLU A 211 -7.71 -9.23 -36.94
C GLU A 211 -9.17 -9.72 -36.99
N SER A 212 -9.95 -9.43 -35.94
CA SER A 212 -11.35 -9.84 -35.81
C SER A 212 -12.35 -8.76 -36.23
N LEU A 213 -11.88 -7.57 -36.61
CA LEU A 213 -12.73 -6.47 -37.04
C LEU A 213 -13.44 -6.82 -38.37
N PRO A 214 -14.72 -6.43 -38.54
CA PRO A 214 -15.41 -6.54 -39.82
C PRO A 214 -14.80 -5.60 -40.87
N GLU A 215 -14.94 -5.94 -42.17
CA GLU A 215 -14.43 -5.09 -43.26
C GLU A 215 -15.02 -3.67 -43.24
N ASP A 216 -16.30 -3.54 -42.84
CA ASP A 216 -17.00 -2.27 -42.69
C ASP A 216 -17.54 -2.13 -41.25
N PRO A 217 -16.74 -1.61 -40.29
CA PRO A 217 -17.19 -1.38 -38.93
C PRO A 217 -18.27 -0.29 -38.86
N SER A 218 -19.16 -0.39 -37.86
CA SER A 218 -20.15 0.66 -37.61
C SER A 218 -19.48 1.97 -37.16
N GLU A 219 -20.21 3.08 -37.22
CA GLU A 219 -19.72 4.37 -36.68
C GLU A 219 -19.36 4.27 -35.19
N GLU A 220 -20.16 3.55 -34.41
CA GLU A 220 -19.91 3.30 -32.98
C GLU A 220 -18.63 2.48 -32.77
N MET A 221 -18.44 1.40 -33.54
CA MET A 221 -17.22 0.59 -33.48
C MET A 221 -15.99 1.40 -33.90
N THR A 222 -16.13 2.25 -34.92
CA THR A 222 -15.06 3.15 -35.39
C THR A 222 -14.65 4.13 -34.29
N ALA A 223 -15.61 4.69 -33.55
CA ALA A 223 -15.32 5.58 -32.42
C ALA A 223 -14.54 4.85 -31.31
N LEU A 224 -14.92 3.62 -30.97
CA LEU A 224 -14.19 2.81 -29.98
C LEU A 224 -12.77 2.48 -30.45
N ILE A 225 -12.59 2.14 -31.73
CA ILE A 225 -11.26 1.90 -32.33
C ILE A 225 -10.35 3.14 -32.21
N ASP A 226 -10.91 4.32 -32.47
CA ASP A 226 -10.19 5.59 -32.35
C ASP A 226 -9.82 5.92 -30.89
N GLU A 227 -10.70 5.60 -29.95
CA GLU A 227 -10.44 5.74 -28.51
C GLU A 227 -9.31 4.81 -28.04
N VAL A 228 -9.34 3.53 -28.43
CA VAL A 228 -8.25 2.58 -28.14
C VAL A 228 -6.94 3.11 -28.71
N SER A 229 -6.93 3.54 -29.97
CA SER A 229 -5.74 4.07 -30.64
C SER A 229 -5.20 5.32 -29.94
N THR A 230 -6.08 6.19 -29.44
CA THR A 230 -5.73 7.40 -28.68
C THR A 230 -5.09 7.03 -27.34
N PHE A 231 -5.70 6.13 -26.57
CA PHE A 231 -5.15 5.71 -25.28
C PHE A 231 -3.86 4.91 -25.43
N MET A 232 -3.75 4.02 -26.41
CA MET A 232 -2.51 3.30 -26.74
C MET A 232 -1.39 4.24 -27.20
N GLY A 233 -1.72 5.25 -28.02
CA GLY A 233 -0.80 6.33 -28.41
C GLY A 233 -0.35 7.16 -27.22
N GLY A 234 -1.27 7.47 -26.30
CA GLY A 234 -0.96 8.12 -25.02
C GLY A 234 -0.04 7.28 -24.14
N ALA A 235 -0.26 5.97 -24.07
CA ALA A 235 0.58 5.05 -23.31
C ALA A 235 2.00 4.93 -23.87
N THR A 236 2.18 5.00 -25.19
CA THR A 236 3.49 4.78 -25.85
C THR A 236 4.32 6.04 -26.07
N SER A 237 3.69 7.23 -26.05
CA SER A 237 4.36 8.51 -26.30
C SER A 237 4.90 9.20 -25.03
N LEU A 238 4.61 8.66 -23.84
CA LEU A 238 4.91 9.32 -22.57
C LEU A 238 6.11 8.73 -21.84
N SER A 239 6.89 9.61 -21.19
CA SER A 239 8.01 9.23 -20.34
C SER A 239 7.61 8.90 -18.89
N ASN A 240 6.34 9.12 -18.52
CA ASN A 240 5.81 8.85 -17.18
C ASN A 240 5.05 7.51 -17.17
N PRO A 241 5.60 6.45 -16.55
CA PRO A 241 5.01 5.11 -16.59
C PRO A 241 3.73 4.97 -15.76
N VAL A 242 3.46 5.83 -14.76
CA VAL A 242 2.17 5.83 -14.03
C VAL A 242 1.05 6.29 -14.96
N TYR A 243 1.27 7.42 -15.62
CA TYR A 243 0.27 7.96 -16.54
C TYR A 243 0.09 7.01 -17.73
N ALA A 244 1.20 6.47 -18.27
CA ALA A 244 1.14 5.48 -19.33
C ALA A 244 0.32 4.24 -18.92
N SER A 245 0.50 3.74 -17.70
CA SER A 245 -0.34 2.67 -17.14
C SER A 245 -1.81 3.06 -16.99
N GLY A 246 -2.11 4.31 -16.59
CA GLY A 246 -3.48 4.82 -16.55
C GLY A 246 -4.13 4.90 -17.93
N GLN A 247 -3.36 5.23 -18.97
CA GLN A 247 -3.82 5.20 -20.36
C GLN A 247 -4.05 3.75 -20.83
N LEU A 248 -3.16 2.81 -20.48
CA LEU A 248 -3.36 1.38 -20.78
C LEU A 248 -4.62 0.83 -20.11
N GLY A 249 -4.90 1.20 -18.86
CA GLY A 249 -6.14 0.78 -18.18
C GLY A 249 -7.40 1.26 -18.91
N ARG A 250 -7.39 2.48 -19.47
CA ARG A 250 -8.48 2.99 -20.31
C ARG A 250 -8.58 2.27 -21.65
N ALA A 251 -7.44 2.04 -22.31
CA ALA A 251 -7.40 1.28 -23.55
C ALA A 251 -8.00 -0.13 -23.37
N LEU A 252 -7.62 -0.84 -22.29
CA LEU A 252 -8.15 -2.16 -21.96
C LEU A 252 -9.65 -2.14 -21.67
N ALA A 253 -10.15 -1.11 -21.00
CA ALA A 253 -11.60 -0.96 -20.77
C ALA A 253 -12.36 -0.85 -22.09
N VAL A 254 -11.89 -0.02 -23.03
CA VAL A 254 -12.52 0.13 -24.36
C VAL A 254 -12.35 -1.16 -25.20
N MET A 255 -11.23 -1.87 -25.08
CA MET A 255 -11.04 -3.17 -25.74
C MET A 255 -12.07 -4.21 -25.26
N ASN A 256 -12.41 -4.25 -23.96
CA ASN A 256 -13.48 -5.11 -23.46
C ASN A 256 -14.82 -4.81 -24.17
N GLU A 257 -15.16 -3.52 -24.35
CA GLU A 257 -16.41 -3.12 -25.00
C GLU A 257 -16.45 -3.56 -26.48
N ILE A 258 -15.32 -3.47 -27.19
CA ILE A 258 -15.21 -3.95 -28.57
C ILE A 258 -15.38 -5.48 -28.62
N GLU A 259 -14.73 -6.21 -27.73
CA GLU A 259 -14.83 -7.68 -27.66
C GLU A 259 -16.25 -8.16 -27.37
N GLU A 260 -16.94 -7.51 -26.42
CA GLU A 260 -18.35 -7.76 -26.13
C GLU A 260 -19.22 -7.51 -27.36
N GLY A 261 -18.95 -6.42 -28.10
CA GLY A 261 -19.65 -6.06 -29.33
C GLY A 261 -19.40 -7.06 -30.48
N LEU A 262 -18.23 -7.67 -30.54
CA LEU A 262 -17.84 -8.66 -31.56
C LEU A 262 -18.15 -10.10 -31.16
N GLY A 263 -18.39 -10.37 -29.87
CA GLY A 263 -18.57 -11.72 -29.34
C GLY A 263 -17.30 -12.57 -29.39
N ILE A 264 -16.13 -11.94 -29.22
CA ILE A 264 -14.81 -12.59 -29.20
C ILE A 264 -14.18 -12.49 -27.81
N ASP A 265 -13.13 -13.26 -27.55
CA ASP A 265 -12.32 -13.16 -26.33
C ASP A 265 -10.83 -13.21 -26.72
N CYS A 266 -10.15 -12.07 -26.58
CA CYS A 266 -8.73 -11.92 -26.87
C CYS A 266 -7.88 -11.81 -25.60
N ASN A 267 -8.41 -12.20 -24.42
CA ASN A 267 -7.63 -12.26 -23.19
C ASN A 267 -6.66 -13.45 -23.25
N ALA A 268 -5.35 -13.16 -23.35
CA ALA A 268 -4.26 -14.12 -23.20
C ALA A 268 -3.83 -14.24 -21.73
#